data_AF-A0A382MHZ9-F1
#
_entry.id   AF-A0A382MHZ9-F1
#
_cell.length_a   1.000
_cell.length_b   1.000
_cell.length_c   1.000
_cell.angle_alpha   90.00
_cell.angle_beta   90.00
_cell.angle_gamma   90.00
#
_symmetry.space_group_name_H-M   'P 1'
#
loop_
_entity.id
_entity.type
_entity.pdbx_description
1 polymer ?
#
loop_
_entity_poly.entity_id
_entity_poly.type
_entity_poly.pdbx_seq_one_letter_code
_entity_poly.pdbx_strand_id
1 'polypeptide(L)'
;MAMIIAESEEQAARARDLIEVTYSPLATSVGLEEAASDGAPELWPGKAPFNVAFVWEGGDMGDVITAFREAAHLVEIDVVNSRVVTAAIECRGAIGTHDVKNDRSTLYTASQMPHPLRADLANIFNEPEDRFRVVIGDVGGGFGSKNSMYGEQALVVWAARMLGRPVKWVGTRSEAFVTDFHGRDNATHAELALDQEGNFLALLVDETANLGAYISGRGAISPILNQPALAGTYRTPAIHVRVRGMFTNTVPTDVYRGAGRPEAVYLLERLIDKAADELNIDRVELRRLNMIPADAFPYKTPLGLTYDGGLFERNLEEGLRRMDWEGMASRRAEAEVRGKKRGIGFANYVERCGHGVSQDVELQVSAEGGVTVLIGTMSNGQG
;
A
#
# COMPACT_ATOMS: atom_id res chain seq x y z
N MET A 1 25.84 -5.39 -1.60
CA MET A 1 26.81 -6.52 -1.64
C MET A 1 27.86 -6.47 -0.53
N ALA A 2 28.13 -5.33 0.13
CA ALA A 2 29.06 -5.26 1.26
C ALA A 2 28.54 -4.30 2.34
N MET A 3 28.95 -4.53 3.59
CA MET A 3 28.80 -3.60 4.70
C MET A 3 30.20 -3.20 5.16
N ILE A 4 30.44 -1.90 5.32
CA ILE A 4 31.72 -1.36 5.78
C ILE A 4 31.50 -0.75 7.14
N ILE A 5 32.39 -1.08 8.08
CA ILE A 5 32.36 -0.54 9.43
C ILE A 5 33.66 0.22 9.66
N ALA A 6 33.54 1.48 10.07
CA ALA A 6 34.66 2.37 10.34
C ALA A 6 34.36 3.23 11.57
N GLU A 7 35.35 4.01 12.04
CA GLU A 7 35.18 4.87 13.22
C GLU A 7 34.39 6.15 12.91
N SER A 8 34.26 6.50 11.62
CA SER A 8 33.48 7.64 11.15
C SER A 8 32.80 7.35 9.80
N GLU A 9 31.75 8.12 9.50
CA GLU A 9 31.05 8.07 8.21
C GLU A 9 32.00 8.38 7.04
N GLU A 10 32.90 9.35 7.20
CA GLU A 10 33.88 9.73 6.17
C GLU A 10 34.85 8.58 5.85
N GLN A 11 35.34 7.88 6.88
CA GLN A 11 36.18 6.69 6.68
C GLN A 11 35.40 5.56 5.99
N ALA A 12 34.14 5.32 6.37
CA ALA A 12 33.30 4.31 5.72
C ALA A 12 33.06 4.65 4.24
N ALA A 13 32.79 5.93 3.92
CA ALA A 13 32.62 6.40 2.55
C ALA A 13 33.90 6.25 1.71
N ARG A 14 35.06 6.62 2.27
CA ARG A 14 36.36 6.42 1.58
C ARG A 14 36.68 4.94 1.34
N ALA A 15 36.43 4.09 2.34
CA ALA A 15 36.65 2.66 2.21
C ALA A 15 35.70 2.00 1.20
N ARG A 16 34.48 2.52 1.04
CA ARG A 16 33.54 2.07 -0.01
C ARG A 16 34.11 2.22 -1.40
N ASP A 17 34.80 3.33 -1.67
CA ASP A 17 35.35 3.61 -2.99
C ASP A 17 36.57 2.72 -3.33
N LEU A 18 37.06 1.92 -2.36
CA LEU A 18 38.11 0.91 -2.56
C LEU A 18 37.56 -0.48 -2.89
N ILE A 19 36.24 -0.69 -2.82
CA ILE A 19 35.64 -1.99 -3.14
C ILE A 19 35.47 -2.12 -4.66
N GLU A 20 36.20 -3.06 -5.24
CA GLU A 20 36.00 -3.47 -6.64
C GLU A 20 35.00 -4.63 -6.71
N VAL A 21 33.98 -4.48 -7.55
CA VAL A 21 32.99 -5.52 -7.81
C VAL A 21 32.88 -5.76 -9.31
N THR A 22 33.10 -7.00 -9.74
CA THR A 22 32.93 -7.42 -11.13
C THR A 22 31.54 -8.03 -11.30
N TYR A 23 30.76 -7.47 -12.22
CA TYR A 23 29.43 -7.98 -12.58
C TYR A 23 29.44 -8.60 -13.98
N SER A 24 28.63 -9.64 -14.18
CA SER A 24 28.25 -10.13 -15.50
C SER A 24 26.78 -9.78 -15.72
N PRO A 25 26.47 -8.77 -16.56
CA PRO A 25 25.09 -8.36 -16.79
C PRO A 25 24.23 -9.50 -17.31
N LEU A 26 23.02 -9.61 -16.79
CA LEU A 26 21.99 -10.54 -17.25
C LEU A 26 20.86 -9.76 -17.91
N ALA A 27 20.04 -10.45 -18.71
CA ALA A 27 18.80 -9.87 -19.20
C ALA A 27 17.85 -9.57 -18.03
N THR A 28 17.10 -8.47 -18.14
CA THR A 28 16.25 -7.95 -17.06
C THR A 28 14.89 -7.55 -17.62
N SER A 29 13.86 -7.64 -16.79
CA SER A 29 12.54 -7.03 -17.05
C SER A 29 12.30 -5.89 -16.07
N VAL A 30 12.19 -4.66 -16.58
CA VAL A 30 11.93 -3.46 -15.80
C VAL A 30 10.48 -3.04 -15.98
N GLY A 31 9.68 -3.20 -14.92
CA GLY A 31 8.25 -2.85 -14.94
C GLY A 31 7.37 -4.00 -15.43
N LEU A 32 6.05 -3.77 -15.38
CA LEU A 32 5.06 -4.81 -15.61
C LEU A 32 4.95 -5.25 -17.07
N GLU A 33 5.03 -4.31 -18.01
CA GLU A 33 4.92 -4.61 -19.45
C GLU A 33 5.99 -5.60 -19.91
N GLU A 34 7.26 -5.34 -19.56
CA GLU A 34 8.38 -6.23 -19.89
C GLU A 34 8.37 -7.54 -19.10
N ALA A 35 7.87 -7.55 -17.86
CA ALA A 35 7.85 -8.76 -17.04
C ALA A 35 6.72 -9.71 -17.42
N ALA A 36 5.62 -9.19 -17.95
CA ALA A 36 4.44 -9.94 -18.40
C ALA A 36 4.52 -10.39 -19.87
N SER A 37 5.49 -9.91 -20.64
CA SER A 37 5.63 -10.28 -22.05
C SER A 37 6.09 -11.73 -22.25
N ASP A 38 5.65 -12.35 -23.34
CA ASP A 38 6.10 -13.68 -23.74
C ASP A 38 7.63 -13.72 -23.90
N GLY A 39 8.28 -14.68 -23.23
CA GLY A 39 9.73 -14.84 -23.26
C GLY A 39 10.52 -13.84 -22.41
N ALA A 40 9.84 -13.08 -21.54
CA ALA A 40 10.48 -12.22 -20.55
C ALA A 40 11.56 -12.98 -19.76
N PRO A 41 12.73 -12.37 -19.49
CA PRO A 41 13.72 -12.92 -18.57
C PRO A 41 13.08 -13.24 -17.21
N GLU A 42 13.19 -14.50 -16.77
CA GLU A 42 12.72 -14.88 -15.43
C GLU A 42 13.69 -14.35 -14.37
N LEU A 43 13.19 -13.53 -13.45
CA LEU A 43 14.00 -13.04 -12.31
C LEU A 43 14.37 -14.18 -11.35
N TRP A 44 13.44 -15.13 -11.17
CA TRP A 44 13.59 -16.27 -10.27
C TRP A 44 13.37 -17.59 -11.02
N PRO A 45 14.34 -18.02 -11.87
CA PRO A 45 14.20 -19.21 -12.69
C PRO A 45 13.84 -20.46 -11.87
N GLY A 46 12.80 -21.17 -12.28
CA GLY A 46 12.30 -22.38 -11.63
C GLY A 46 11.61 -22.17 -10.28
N LYS A 47 11.44 -20.92 -9.82
CA LYS A 47 10.71 -20.58 -8.58
C LYS A 47 9.47 -19.74 -8.83
N ALA A 48 9.50 -18.87 -9.83
CA ALA A 48 8.37 -18.03 -10.23
C ALA A 48 8.21 -18.03 -11.75
N PRO A 49 7.59 -19.08 -12.32
CA PRO A 49 7.34 -19.17 -13.76
C PRO A 49 6.61 -17.92 -14.26
N PHE A 50 7.02 -17.41 -15.42
CA PHE A 50 6.44 -16.19 -16.03
C PHE A 50 6.52 -14.95 -15.13
N ASN A 51 7.50 -14.90 -14.22
CA ASN A 51 7.65 -13.86 -13.21
C ASN A 51 6.44 -13.71 -12.26
N VAL A 52 5.52 -14.68 -12.19
CA VAL A 52 4.34 -14.61 -11.33
C VAL A 52 4.68 -15.12 -9.93
N ALA A 53 4.57 -14.24 -8.94
CA ALA A 53 4.78 -14.56 -7.53
C ALA A 53 3.54 -15.22 -6.90
N PHE A 54 2.35 -14.69 -7.22
CA PHE A 54 1.07 -15.24 -6.79
C PHE A 54 -0.06 -14.84 -7.73
N VAL A 55 -1.15 -15.60 -7.68
CA VAL A 55 -2.46 -15.23 -8.20
C VAL A 55 -3.44 -15.24 -7.04
N TRP A 56 -4.21 -14.18 -6.88
CA TRP A 56 -5.29 -14.08 -5.92
C TRP A 56 -6.58 -13.75 -6.65
N GLU A 57 -7.67 -14.42 -6.29
CA GLU A 57 -8.99 -14.21 -6.86
C GLU A 57 -10.02 -14.02 -5.75
N GLY A 58 -11.05 -13.22 -6.02
CA GLY A 58 -12.15 -12.97 -5.12
C GLY A 58 -13.45 -12.72 -5.88
N GLY A 59 -14.56 -13.17 -5.29
CA GLY A 59 -15.89 -13.06 -5.89
C GLY A 59 -16.28 -14.28 -6.73
N ASP A 60 -17.45 -14.20 -7.37
CA ASP A 60 -18.01 -15.28 -8.19
C ASP A 60 -18.03 -14.88 -9.67
N MET A 61 -17.18 -15.53 -10.48
CA MET A 61 -17.11 -15.27 -11.92
C MET A 61 -18.39 -15.70 -12.65
N GLY A 62 -19.11 -16.71 -12.17
CA GLY A 62 -20.37 -17.18 -12.77
C GLY A 62 -21.48 -16.13 -12.65
N ASP A 63 -21.57 -15.46 -11.51
CA ASP A 63 -22.50 -14.35 -11.29
C ASP A 63 -22.16 -13.15 -12.20
N VAL A 64 -20.87 -12.81 -12.33
CA VAL A 64 -20.41 -11.76 -13.25
C VAL A 64 -20.75 -12.10 -14.71
N ILE A 65 -20.48 -13.32 -15.16
CA ILE A 65 -20.82 -13.77 -16.52
C ILE A 65 -22.34 -13.67 -16.77
N THR A 66 -23.16 -14.01 -15.78
CA THR A 66 -24.62 -13.91 -15.89
C THR A 66 -25.06 -12.47 -16.06
N ALA A 67 -24.60 -11.57 -15.18
CA ALA A 67 -24.89 -10.15 -15.24
C ALA A 67 -24.41 -9.48 -16.54
N PHE A 68 -23.24 -9.86 -17.05
CA PHE A 68 -22.70 -9.33 -18.32
C PHE A 68 -23.56 -9.72 -19.54
N ARG A 69 -24.23 -10.87 -19.51
CA ARG A 69 -25.16 -11.28 -20.59
C ARG A 69 -26.45 -10.48 -20.59
N GLU A 70 -26.85 -9.95 -19.43
CA GLU A 70 -28.06 -9.16 -19.24
C GLU A 70 -27.81 -7.65 -19.39
N ALA A 71 -26.54 -7.24 -19.40
CA ALA A 71 -26.13 -5.85 -19.49
C ALA A 71 -26.61 -5.18 -20.78
N ALA A 72 -27.22 -4.01 -20.63
CA ALA A 72 -27.51 -3.12 -21.75
C ALA A 72 -26.26 -2.35 -22.18
N HIS A 73 -25.35 -2.10 -21.22
CA HIS A 73 -24.13 -1.33 -21.43
C HIS A 73 -22.95 -1.99 -20.73
N LEU A 74 -21.80 -1.95 -21.40
CA LEU A 74 -20.51 -2.38 -20.87
C LEU A 74 -19.54 -1.22 -21.04
N VAL A 75 -18.90 -0.82 -19.95
CA VAL A 75 -17.91 0.25 -19.93
C VAL A 75 -16.63 -0.33 -19.35
N GLU A 76 -15.52 -0.19 -20.07
CA GLU A 76 -14.21 -0.70 -19.64
C GLU A 76 -13.24 0.43 -19.30
N ILE A 77 -12.20 0.17 -18.51
CA ILE A 77 -11.10 1.14 -18.31
C ILE A 77 -9.79 0.42 -18.04
N ASP A 78 -8.72 0.95 -18.63
CA ASP A 78 -7.34 0.64 -18.23
C ASP A 78 -6.78 1.78 -17.39
N VAL A 79 -6.31 1.46 -16.19
CA VAL A 79 -5.68 2.43 -15.29
C VAL A 79 -4.31 1.95 -14.86
N VAL A 80 -3.38 2.90 -14.77
CA VAL A 80 -2.06 2.69 -14.20
C VAL A 80 -1.94 3.52 -12.94
N ASN A 81 -1.67 2.85 -11.81
CA ASN A 81 -1.23 3.49 -10.59
C ASN A 81 0.29 3.54 -10.59
N SER A 82 0.86 4.67 -11.01
CA SER A 82 2.31 4.85 -11.09
C SER A 82 3.03 4.52 -9.78
N ARG A 83 4.19 3.91 -9.90
CA ARG A 83 5.12 3.71 -8.78
C ARG A 83 5.47 5.03 -8.10
N VAL A 84 5.50 5.01 -6.77
CA VAL A 84 5.89 6.17 -5.96
C VAL A 84 6.90 5.81 -4.88
N VAL A 85 7.81 6.74 -4.61
CA VAL A 85 8.71 6.69 -3.44
C VAL A 85 8.06 7.45 -2.31
N THR A 86 7.96 6.82 -1.14
CA THR A 86 7.32 7.41 0.06
C THR A 86 8.01 8.69 0.53
N ALA A 87 9.35 8.73 0.44
CA ALA A 87 10.17 9.91 0.70
C ALA A 87 9.89 10.63 2.04
N ALA A 88 9.70 9.86 3.13
CA ALA A 88 9.56 10.43 4.48
C ALA A 88 10.77 11.33 4.81
N ILE A 89 10.53 12.50 5.44
CA ILE A 89 11.58 13.51 5.68
C ILE A 89 12.79 12.91 6.41
N GLU A 90 12.55 12.13 7.46
CA GLU A 90 13.58 11.32 8.10
C GLU A 90 13.87 10.06 7.27
N CYS A 91 15.09 9.97 6.74
CA CYS A 91 15.59 8.73 6.11
C CYS A 91 15.67 7.58 7.12
N ARG A 92 15.79 6.35 6.65
CA ARG A 92 15.95 5.20 7.55
C ARG A 92 17.26 5.33 8.36
N GLY A 93 17.22 4.80 9.58
CA GLY A 93 18.36 4.78 10.48
C GLY A 93 18.25 3.64 11.48
N ALA A 94 19.40 3.10 11.88
CA ALA A 94 19.48 1.97 12.79
C ALA A 94 20.75 2.05 13.65
N ILE A 95 20.64 1.69 14.93
CA ILE A 95 21.77 1.53 15.85
C ILE A 95 21.64 0.17 16.52
N GLY A 96 22.60 -0.71 16.27
CA GLY A 96 22.73 -1.99 16.94
C GLY A 96 23.65 -1.89 18.15
N THR A 97 23.28 -2.54 19.25
CA THR A 97 24.11 -2.71 20.44
C THR A 97 23.95 -4.14 20.95
N HIS A 98 24.96 -4.65 21.65
CA HIS A 98 24.88 -5.96 22.29
C HIS A 98 25.48 -5.90 23.69
N ASP A 99 24.70 -6.33 24.68
CA ASP A 99 25.15 -6.50 26.05
C ASP A 99 25.65 -7.93 26.22
N VAL A 100 26.97 -8.09 26.29
CA VAL A 100 27.64 -9.39 26.46
C VAL A 100 27.30 -10.05 27.80
N LYS A 101 27.04 -9.26 28.85
CA LYS A 101 26.77 -9.82 30.19
C LYS A 101 25.41 -10.48 30.27
N ASN A 102 24.41 -9.83 29.67
CA ASN A 102 23.03 -10.32 29.66
C ASN A 102 22.69 -11.08 28.37
N ASP A 103 23.65 -11.20 27.45
CA ASP A 103 23.50 -11.82 26.13
C ASP A 103 22.21 -11.35 25.44
N ARG A 104 22.10 -10.02 25.29
CA ARG A 104 20.90 -9.35 24.79
C ARG A 104 21.27 -8.21 23.84
N SER A 105 20.65 -8.21 22.67
CA SER A 105 20.87 -7.20 21.63
C SER A 105 19.77 -6.14 21.65
N THR A 106 20.14 -4.87 21.53
CA THR A 106 19.17 -3.78 21.39
C THR A 106 19.35 -3.10 20.03
N LEU A 107 18.24 -2.98 19.30
CA LEU A 107 18.11 -2.21 18.07
C LEU A 107 17.34 -0.91 18.36
N TYR A 108 17.96 0.23 18.09
CA TYR A 108 17.29 1.52 18.01
C TYR A 108 17.04 1.86 16.54
N THR A 109 15.80 2.11 16.14
CA THR A 109 15.50 2.39 14.72
C THR A 109 14.19 3.15 14.55
N ALA A 110 14.09 3.90 13.46
CA ALA A 110 12.82 4.45 13.00
C ALA A 110 12.02 3.35 12.30
N SER A 111 11.01 2.81 12.98
CA SER A 111 10.08 1.79 12.46
C SER A 111 8.65 2.15 12.85
N GLN A 112 7.65 1.49 12.29
CA GLN A 112 6.24 1.57 12.68
C GLN A 112 5.76 0.34 13.47
N MET A 113 6.58 -0.70 13.55
CA MET A 113 6.16 -2.03 14.02
C MET A 113 7.20 -2.61 14.99
N PRO A 114 7.28 -2.14 16.25
CA PRO A 114 8.31 -2.57 17.20
C PRO A 114 8.25 -4.08 17.52
N HIS A 115 7.05 -4.60 17.76
CA HIS A 115 6.87 -6.01 18.14
C HIS A 115 7.12 -6.97 16.95
N PRO A 116 6.53 -6.75 15.75
CA PRO A 116 6.88 -7.57 14.58
C PRO A 116 8.37 -7.51 14.25
N LEU A 117 9.01 -6.33 14.33
CA LEU A 117 10.44 -6.21 14.05
C LEU A 117 11.31 -7.00 15.04
N ARG A 118 10.89 -7.13 16.30
CA ARG A 118 11.56 -7.98 17.29
C ARG A 118 11.44 -9.46 16.92
N ALA A 119 10.26 -9.90 16.47
CA ALA A 119 10.05 -11.27 16.00
C ALA A 119 10.85 -11.56 14.73
N ASP A 120 10.95 -10.60 13.80
CA ASP A 120 11.77 -10.73 12.60
C ASP A 120 13.26 -10.92 12.94
N LEU A 121 13.79 -10.14 13.89
CA LEU A 121 15.15 -10.33 14.39
C LEU A 121 15.34 -11.73 14.99
N ALA A 122 14.44 -12.16 15.86
CA ALA A 122 14.48 -13.49 16.46
C ALA A 122 14.54 -14.61 15.41
N ASN A 123 13.72 -14.50 14.37
CA ASN A 123 13.71 -15.45 13.24
C ASN A 123 15.01 -15.41 12.42
N ILE A 124 15.53 -14.22 12.10
CA ILE A 124 16.76 -14.05 11.31
C ILE A 124 17.97 -14.64 12.02
N PHE A 125 18.10 -14.40 13.32
CA PHE A 125 19.21 -14.90 14.13
C PHE A 125 18.97 -16.33 14.66
N ASN A 126 17.77 -16.88 14.45
CA ASN A 126 17.33 -18.17 15.00
C ASN A 126 17.53 -18.26 16.52
N GLU A 127 17.04 -17.25 17.22
CA GLU A 127 17.18 -17.05 18.67
C GLU A 127 15.83 -16.69 19.31
N PRO A 128 15.63 -16.92 20.62
CA PRO A 128 14.42 -16.50 21.30
C PRO A 128 14.21 -14.98 21.27
N GLU A 129 12.96 -14.52 21.19
CA GLU A 129 12.61 -13.08 21.14
C GLU A 129 13.14 -12.27 22.32
N ASP A 130 13.30 -12.88 23.49
CA ASP A 130 13.79 -12.21 24.70
C ASP A 130 15.26 -11.75 24.59
N ARG A 131 16.02 -12.33 23.65
CA ARG A 131 17.38 -11.91 23.28
C ARG A 131 17.42 -10.59 22.53
N PHE A 132 16.26 -10.06 22.14
CA PHE A 132 16.15 -8.83 21.40
C PHE A 132 15.34 -7.78 22.16
N ARG A 133 15.75 -6.53 21.98
CA ARG A 133 15.01 -5.34 22.40
C ARG A 133 14.95 -4.39 21.21
N VAL A 134 13.77 -3.99 20.80
CA VAL A 134 13.57 -2.94 19.79
C VAL A 134 13.11 -1.68 20.51
N VAL A 135 13.79 -0.57 20.26
CA VAL A 135 13.46 0.74 20.81
C VAL A 135 13.21 1.70 19.66
N ILE A 136 12.00 2.25 19.62
CA ILE A 136 11.59 3.25 18.64
C ILE A 136 11.36 4.55 19.41
N GLY A 137 12.08 5.60 19.03
CA GLY A 137 11.87 6.96 19.55
C GLY A 137 10.92 7.75 18.66
N ASP A 138 11.12 9.06 18.59
CA ASP A 138 10.40 9.90 17.62
C ASP A 138 10.74 9.48 16.19
N VAL A 139 9.73 9.39 15.33
CA VAL A 139 9.88 9.00 13.92
C VAL A 139 9.44 10.15 13.02
N GLY A 140 10.34 10.63 12.16
CA GLY A 140 10.10 11.74 11.23
C GLY A 140 9.33 11.34 9.97
N GLY A 141 8.19 10.67 10.18
CA GLY A 141 7.32 10.11 9.14
C GLY A 141 7.70 8.68 8.74
N GLY A 142 6.68 7.82 8.61
CA GLY A 142 6.84 6.46 8.08
C GLY A 142 5.92 6.16 6.89
N PHE A 143 4.66 6.57 6.97
CA PHE A 143 3.67 6.48 5.89
C PHE A 143 3.48 5.09 5.27
N GLY A 144 3.94 4.03 5.95
CA GLY A 144 3.87 2.65 5.51
C GLY A 144 5.24 2.04 5.19
N SER A 145 6.20 2.79 4.65
CA SER A 145 7.50 2.23 4.24
C SER A 145 8.31 1.69 5.43
N LYS A 146 8.15 2.29 6.62
CA LYS A 146 8.80 1.85 7.86
C LYS A 146 8.05 0.74 8.61
N ASN A 147 7.02 0.12 8.01
CA ASN A 147 6.28 -1.01 8.60
C ASN A 147 7.01 -2.35 8.51
N SER A 148 7.94 -2.47 7.57
CA SER A 148 8.67 -3.70 7.27
C SER A 148 10.11 -3.60 7.72
N MET A 149 10.71 -4.75 8.01
CA MET A 149 12.12 -4.83 8.31
C MET A 149 12.96 -4.57 7.06
N TYR A 150 14.05 -3.84 7.23
CA TYR A 150 15.07 -3.64 6.22
C TYR A 150 16.37 -4.35 6.63
N GLY A 151 17.15 -4.79 5.63
CA GLY A 151 18.34 -5.60 5.88
C GLY A 151 19.36 -4.95 6.81
N GLU A 152 19.54 -3.63 6.73
CA GLU A 152 20.50 -2.94 7.59
C GLU A 152 20.17 -2.99 9.08
N GLN A 153 18.90 -3.18 9.46
CA GLN A 153 18.48 -3.30 10.85
C GLN A 153 19.05 -4.59 11.49
N ALA A 154 19.03 -5.72 10.77
CA ALA A 154 19.71 -6.94 11.22
C ALA A 154 21.24 -6.77 11.19
N LEU A 155 21.77 -6.15 10.13
CA LEU A 155 23.21 -6.03 9.93
C LEU A 155 23.89 -5.18 11.01
N VAL A 156 23.29 -4.09 11.49
CA VAL A 156 23.87 -3.31 12.61
C VAL A 156 23.87 -4.10 13.91
N VAL A 157 22.88 -4.97 14.14
CA VAL A 157 22.83 -5.85 15.33
C VAL A 157 23.93 -6.90 15.24
N TRP A 158 24.05 -7.56 14.08
CA TRP A 158 25.11 -8.55 13.81
C TRP A 158 26.51 -7.94 13.98
N ALA A 159 26.74 -6.77 13.38
CA ALA A 159 28.02 -6.07 13.45
C ALA A 159 28.36 -5.66 14.89
N ALA A 160 27.38 -5.20 15.66
CA ALA A 160 27.59 -4.81 17.06
C ALA A 160 27.98 -6.00 17.94
N ARG A 161 27.41 -7.19 17.71
CA ARG A 161 27.81 -8.44 18.38
C ARG A 161 29.27 -8.79 18.08
N MET A 162 29.66 -8.75 16.80
CA MET A 162 31.01 -9.11 16.38
C MET A 162 32.08 -8.18 16.96
N LEU A 163 31.79 -6.88 17.02
CA LEU A 163 32.75 -5.86 17.44
C LEU A 163 32.73 -5.60 18.94
N GLY A 164 31.70 -6.07 19.66
CA GLY A 164 31.49 -5.72 21.07
C GLY A 164 31.27 -4.21 21.29
N ARG A 165 30.84 -3.48 20.26
CA ARG A 165 30.67 -2.02 20.26
C ARG A 165 29.40 -1.64 19.50
N PRO A 166 28.72 -0.53 19.86
CA PRO A 166 27.59 -0.01 19.08
C PRO A 166 27.96 0.24 17.61
N VAL A 167 27.05 -0.09 16.70
CA VAL A 167 27.19 0.19 15.25
C VAL A 167 25.98 0.99 14.80
N LYS A 168 26.25 2.13 14.14
CA LYS A 168 25.22 3.05 13.63
C LYS A 168 25.23 3.05 12.10
N TRP A 169 24.03 3.06 11.52
CA TRP A 169 23.79 3.33 10.12
C TRP A 169 22.69 4.38 9.97
N VAL A 170 22.88 5.31 9.02
CA VAL A 170 21.89 6.30 8.62
C VAL A 170 21.94 6.38 7.10
N GLY A 171 20.79 6.18 6.46
CA GLY A 171 20.68 6.31 5.00
C GLY A 171 20.61 7.77 4.56
N THR A 172 21.11 8.03 3.36
CA THR A 172 20.97 9.31 2.67
C THR A 172 19.66 9.37 1.86
N ARG A 173 19.25 10.57 1.45
CA ARG A 173 18.08 10.74 0.58
C ARG A 173 18.24 10.00 -0.75
N SER A 174 19.42 10.09 -1.37
CA SER A 174 19.67 9.46 -2.66
C SER A 174 19.60 7.93 -2.56
N GLU A 175 20.10 7.35 -1.47
CA GLU A 175 19.94 5.91 -1.20
C GLU A 175 18.48 5.54 -1.00
N ALA A 176 17.71 6.36 -0.26
CA ALA A 176 16.30 6.09 0.00
C ALA A 176 15.48 5.94 -1.31
N PHE A 177 15.78 6.72 -2.34
CA PHE A 177 15.09 6.63 -3.64
C PHE A 177 15.32 5.32 -4.41
N VAL A 178 16.39 4.59 -4.09
CA VAL A 178 16.76 3.36 -4.82
C VAL A 178 16.82 2.12 -3.90
N THR A 179 16.42 2.26 -2.64
CA THR A 179 16.47 1.15 -1.66
C THR A 179 15.28 1.09 -0.71
N ASP A 180 14.56 2.20 -0.47
CA ASP A 180 13.35 2.15 0.35
C ASP A 180 12.24 1.45 -0.44
N PHE A 181 11.36 0.76 0.27
CA PHE A 181 10.22 0.13 -0.41
C PHE A 181 9.31 1.19 -1.03
N HIS A 182 8.97 0.96 -2.30
CA HIS A 182 8.09 1.84 -3.07
C HIS A 182 6.62 1.48 -2.84
N GLY A 183 5.68 2.29 -3.32
CA GLY A 183 4.25 1.96 -3.26
C GLY A 183 3.58 2.01 -4.62
N ARG A 184 2.32 1.53 -4.66
CA ARG A 184 1.46 1.48 -5.87
C ARG A 184 2.02 0.48 -6.89
N ASP A 185 2.27 0.94 -8.11
CA ASP A 185 2.86 0.22 -9.24
C ASP A 185 2.00 -0.94 -9.74
N ASN A 186 0.74 -0.60 -10.04
CA ASN A 186 -0.27 -1.55 -10.52
C ASN A 186 -0.78 -1.09 -11.90
N ALA A 187 -1.05 -2.06 -12.76
CA ALA A 187 -1.79 -1.88 -14.01
C ALA A 187 -3.08 -2.71 -13.91
N THR A 188 -4.22 -2.06 -14.07
CA THR A 188 -5.52 -2.68 -13.84
C THR A 188 -6.45 -2.42 -15.03
N HIS A 189 -7.03 -3.48 -15.54
CA HIS A 189 -8.17 -3.45 -16.44
C HIS A 189 -9.45 -3.72 -15.65
N ALA A 190 -10.52 -3.00 -15.93
CA ALA A 190 -11.82 -3.29 -15.33
C ALA A 190 -12.98 -3.00 -16.27
N GLU A 191 -14.06 -3.76 -16.08
CA GLU A 191 -15.29 -3.66 -16.87
C GLU A 191 -16.49 -3.54 -15.92
N LEU A 192 -17.38 -2.59 -16.19
CA LEU A 192 -18.63 -2.37 -15.47
C LEU A 192 -19.81 -2.67 -16.39
N ALA A 193 -20.66 -3.60 -15.96
CA ALA A 193 -21.93 -3.91 -16.59
C ALA A 193 -23.06 -3.10 -15.98
N LEU A 194 -23.88 -2.47 -16.83
CA LEU A 194 -25.03 -1.68 -16.43
C LEU A 194 -26.30 -2.10 -17.19
N ASP A 195 -27.47 -1.96 -16.55
CA ASP A 195 -28.76 -2.05 -17.22
C ASP A 195 -29.12 -0.76 -17.99
N GLN A 196 -30.31 -0.71 -18.61
CA GLN A 196 -30.74 0.42 -19.42
C GLN A 196 -30.92 1.70 -18.60
N GLU A 197 -31.23 1.57 -17.31
CA GLU A 197 -31.44 2.65 -16.37
C GLU A 197 -30.13 3.16 -15.73
N GLY A 198 -29.03 2.44 -15.92
CA GLY A 198 -27.72 2.76 -15.37
C GLY A 198 -27.45 2.15 -14.00
N ASN A 199 -28.22 1.15 -13.56
CA ASN A 199 -27.90 0.39 -12.36
C ASN A 199 -26.70 -0.53 -12.63
N PHE A 200 -25.80 -0.64 -11.66
CA PHE A 200 -24.64 -1.52 -11.72
C PHE A 200 -25.09 -2.96 -11.53
N LEU A 201 -24.76 -3.81 -12.49
CA LEU A 201 -25.05 -5.25 -12.46
C LEU A 201 -23.82 -6.04 -12.01
N ALA A 202 -22.66 -5.73 -12.58
CA ALA A 202 -21.42 -6.41 -12.25
C ALA A 202 -20.16 -5.58 -12.49
N LEU A 203 -19.12 -5.88 -11.72
CA LEU A 203 -17.76 -5.36 -11.90
C LEU A 203 -16.77 -6.51 -12.07
N LEU A 204 -16.02 -6.50 -13.17
CA LEU A 204 -14.89 -7.39 -13.40
C LEU A 204 -13.59 -6.61 -13.29
N VAL A 205 -12.62 -7.10 -12.53
CA VAL A 205 -11.30 -6.47 -12.33
C VAL A 205 -10.18 -7.46 -12.59
N ASP A 206 -9.20 -7.06 -13.39
CA ASP A 206 -7.97 -7.79 -13.61
C ASP A 206 -6.76 -6.87 -13.37
N GLU A 207 -6.03 -7.15 -12.29
CA GLU A 207 -4.91 -6.36 -11.83
C GLU A 207 -3.60 -7.12 -11.97
N THR A 208 -2.58 -6.43 -12.45
CA THR A 208 -1.18 -6.86 -12.39
C THR A 208 -0.43 -5.89 -11.49
N ALA A 209 0.18 -6.39 -10.42
CA ALA A 209 0.85 -5.59 -9.40
C ALA A 209 2.35 -5.89 -9.38
N ASN A 210 3.18 -4.85 -9.47
CA ASN A 210 4.62 -4.99 -9.44
C ASN A 210 5.11 -5.14 -7.99
N LEU A 211 5.76 -6.26 -7.68
CA LEU A 211 6.33 -6.54 -6.36
C LEU A 211 7.80 -6.10 -6.25
N GLY A 212 8.43 -5.74 -7.37
CA GLY A 212 9.88 -5.57 -7.48
C GLY A 212 10.61 -6.90 -7.42
N ALA A 213 11.88 -6.87 -7.02
CA ALA A 213 12.74 -8.05 -7.13
C ALA A 213 12.45 -9.13 -6.08
N TYR A 214 11.81 -8.75 -4.98
CA TYR A 214 11.51 -9.61 -3.84
C TYR A 214 10.15 -9.22 -3.28
N ILE A 215 9.49 -10.14 -2.58
CA ILE A 215 8.34 -9.79 -1.76
C ILE A 215 8.88 -9.12 -0.49
N SER A 216 8.62 -7.82 -0.32
CA SER A 216 8.89 -7.10 0.92
C SER A 216 7.99 -7.59 2.07
N GLY A 217 8.27 -7.17 3.30
CA GLY A 217 7.56 -7.65 4.49
C GLY A 217 6.03 -7.56 4.41
N ARG A 218 5.48 -6.56 3.71
CA ARG A 218 4.02 -6.46 3.43
C ARG A 218 3.72 -6.21 1.95
N GLY A 219 4.66 -6.50 1.05
CA GLY A 219 4.52 -6.28 -0.39
C GLY A 219 3.38 -7.06 -1.02
N ALA A 220 3.19 -8.33 -0.63
CA ALA A 220 2.08 -9.14 -1.12
C ALA A 220 0.71 -8.69 -0.58
N ILE A 221 0.68 -7.96 0.54
CA ILE A 221 -0.56 -7.47 1.15
C ILE A 221 -1.11 -6.27 0.37
N SER A 222 -0.24 -5.35 -0.07
CA SER A 222 -0.66 -4.10 -0.71
C SER A 222 -1.65 -4.28 -1.88
N PRO A 223 -1.43 -5.20 -2.84
CA PRO A 223 -2.35 -5.33 -3.99
C PRO A 223 -3.62 -6.15 -3.70
N ILE A 224 -3.73 -6.86 -2.58
CA ILE A 224 -4.90 -7.73 -2.29
C ILE A 224 -5.77 -7.22 -1.13
N LEU A 225 -5.20 -6.48 -0.18
CA LEU A 225 -5.83 -6.20 1.11
C LEU A 225 -7.19 -5.49 1.00
N ASN A 226 -7.29 -4.56 0.05
CA ASN A 226 -8.46 -3.71 -0.14
C ASN A 226 -9.36 -4.13 -1.30
N GLN A 227 -8.99 -5.18 -2.05
CA GLN A 227 -9.85 -5.70 -3.12
C GLN A 227 -11.25 -6.10 -2.61
N PRO A 228 -11.42 -6.69 -1.41
CA PRO A 228 -12.76 -6.98 -0.88
C PRO A 228 -13.67 -5.75 -0.67
N ALA A 229 -13.12 -4.53 -0.71
CA ALA A 229 -13.86 -3.27 -0.60
C ALA A 229 -14.20 -2.65 -1.97
N LEU A 230 -13.96 -3.33 -3.11
CA LEU A 230 -14.23 -2.84 -4.47
C LEU A 230 -15.71 -2.51 -4.75
N ALA A 231 -16.65 -2.96 -3.91
CA ALA A 231 -18.04 -2.47 -3.96
C ALA A 231 -18.11 -0.95 -3.68
N GLY A 232 -17.09 -0.37 -3.03
CA GLY A 232 -17.03 1.04 -2.72
C GLY A 232 -18.23 1.46 -1.89
N THR A 233 -18.88 2.54 -2.29
CA THR A 233 -20.12 3.03 -1.67
C THR A 233 -21.38 2.59 -2.42
N TYR A 234 -21.26 1.63 -3.35
CA TYR A 234 -22.29 1.31 -4.34
C TYR A 234 -22.84 -0.11 -4.20
N ARG A 235 -24.08 -0.28 -4.63
CA ARG A 235 -24.75 -1.56 -4.82
C ARG A 235 -24.31 -2.12 -6.17
N THR A 236 -23.35 -3.04 -6.14
CA THR A 236 -22.91 -3.79 -7.32
C THR A 236 -23.11 -5.27 -6.99
N PRO A 237 -24.16 -5.94 -7.51
CA PRO A 237 -24.55 -7.28 -7.07
C PRO A 237 -23.50 -8.37 -7.30
N ALA A 238 -22.75 -8.31 -8.41
CA ALA A 238 -21.69 -9.27 -8.72
C ALA A 238 -20.35 -8.57 -8.89
N ILE A 239 -19.30 -9.04 -8.22
CA ILE A 239 -17.95 -8.53 -8.41
C ILE A 239 -17.02 -9.72 -8.48
N HIS A 240 -16.13 -9.72 -9.47
CA HIS A 240 -15.00 -10.64 -9.54
C HIS A 240 -13.72 -9.85 -9.74
N VAL A 241 -12.67 -10.22 -9.00
CA VAL A 241 -11.36 -9.59 -9.08
C VAL A 241 -10.28 -10.66 -9.15
N ARG A 242 -9.34 -10.48 -10.06
CA ARG A 242 -8.08 -11.23 -10.13
C ARG A 242 -6.91 -10.29 -9.95
N VAL A 243 -5.94 -10.69 -9.12
CA VAL A 243 -4.68 -9.98 -8.90
C VAL A 243 -3.51 -10.92 -9.19
N ARG A 244 -2.60 -10.48 -10.05
CA ARG A 244 -1.32 -11.15 -10.34
C ARG A 244 -0.18 -10.32 -9.75
N GLY A 245 0.49 -10.86 -8.73
CA GLY A 245 1.71 -10.25 -8.20
C GLY A 245 2.91 -10.67 -9.07
N MET A 246 3.63 -9.71 -9.63
CA MET A 246 4.74 -9.96 -10.56
C MET A 246 6.09 -9.50 -10.02
N PHE A 247 7.11 -10.33 -10.23
CA PHE A 247 8.50 -9.98 -9.98
C PHE A 247 9.07 -9.14 -11.14
N THR A 248 9.85 -8.12 -10.80
CA THR A 248 10.58 -7.28 -11.77
C THR A 248 11.97 -6.93 -11.24
N ASN A 249 12.91 -6.52 -12.10
CA ASN A 249 14.26 -6.08 -11.72
C ASN A 249 14.27 -4.67 -11.10
N THR A 250 13.38 -4.42 -10.13
CA THR A 250 13.23 -3.12 -9.48
C THR A 250 13.18 -3.25 -7.95
N VAL A 251 13.31 -2.13 -7.22
CA VAL A 251 13.18 -2.10 -5.76
C VAL A 251 11.83 -2.72 -5.34
N PRO A 252 11.71 -3.48 -4.25
CA PRO A 252 10.42 -4.02 -3.84
C PRO A 252 9.35 -2.95 -3.59
N THR A 253 8.08 -3.26 -3.88
CA THR A 253 6.95 -2.46 -3.39
C THR A 253 6.51 -2.95 -2.01
N ASP A 254 5.91 -2.06 -1.24
CA ASP A 254 5.31 -2.32 0.06
C ASP A 254 4.16 -1.31 0.28
N VAL A 255 3.55 -1.38 1.46
CA VAL A 255 2.44 -0.53 1.83
C VAL A 255 2.87 0.94 1.87
N TYR A 256 2.15 1.77 1.12
CA TYR A 256 2.21 3.22 1.20
C TYR A 256 0.79 3.72 1.43
N ARG A 257 0.55 4.43 2.54
CA ARG A 257 -0.72 5.08 2.95
C ARG A 257 -1.97 4.50 2.27
N GLY A 258 -2.59 3.51 2.90
CA GLY A 258 -3.86 2.91 2.45
C GLY A 258 -3.76 1.52 1.81
N ALA A 259 -2.57 1.06 1.41
CA ALA A 259 -2.30 -0.34 1.03
C ALA A 259 -3.34 -0.97 0.06
N GLY A 260 -3.37 -0.52 -1.20
CA GLY A 260 -4.34 -1.01 -2.20
C GLY A 260 -5.65 -0.22 -2.25
N ARG A 261 -6.01 0.50 -1.17
CA ARG A 261 -7.22 1.32 -1.15
C ARG A 261 -7.19 2.44 -2.20
N PRO A 262 -6.15 3.29 -2.27
CA PRO A 262 -6.09 4.33 -3.30
C PRO A 262 -6.25 3.79 -4.71
N GLU A 263 -5.70 2.61 -4.98
CA GLU A 263 -5.77 1.90 -6.26
C GLU A 263 -7.21 1.44 -6.55
N ALA A 264 -7.86 0.77 -5.61
CA ALA A 264 -9.27 0.35 -5.73
C ALA A 264 -10.24 1.52 -5.90
N VAL A 265 -10.09 2.59 -5.10
CA VAL A 265 -10.94 3.80 -5.20
C VAL A 265 -10.69 4.53 -6.52
N TYR A 266 -9.43 4.66 -6.93
CA TYR A 266 -9.08 5.29 -8.20
C TYR A 266 -9.69 4.54 -9.37
N LEU A 267 -9.55 3.21 -9.42
CA LEU A 267 -10.18 2.37 -10.45
C LEU A 267 -11.69 2.61 -10.52
N LEU A 268 -12.38 2.41 -9.39
CA LEU A 268 -13.84 2.43 -9.32
C LEU A 268 -14.40 3.80 -9.69
N GLU A 269 -13.89 4.88 -9.09
CA GLU A 269 -14.41 6.23 -9.33
C GLU A 269 -14.09 6.73 -10.75
N ARG A 270 -12.96 6.32 -11.33
CA ARG A 270 -12.64 6.64 -12.73
C ARG A 270 -13.52 5.88 -13.71
N LEU A 271 -13.81 4.62 -13.43
CA LEU A 271 -14.72 3.79 -14.23
C LEU A 271 -16.14 4.34 -14.21
N ILE A 272 -16.63 4.77 -13.04
CA ILE A 272 -17.97 5.37 -12.91
C ILE A 272 -18.04 6.73 -13.62
N ASP A 273 -17.02 7.58 -13.52
CA ASP A 273 -16.97 8.82 -14.30
C ASP A 273 -16.97 8.53 -15.81
N LYS A 274 -16.21 7.53 -16.26
CA LYS A 274 -16.21 7.10 -17.67
C LYS A 274 -17.59 6.60 -18.11
N ALA A 275 -18.25 5.80 -17.28
CA ALA A 275 -19.59 5.30 -17.57
C ALA A 275 -20.63 6.42 -17.67
N ALA A 276 -20.57 7.40 -16.76
CA ALA A 276 -21.42 8.58 -16.82
C ALA A 276 -21.24 9.36 -18.13
N ASP A 277 -19.98 9.56 -18.55
CA ASP A 277 -19.66 10.25 -19.80
C ASP A 277 -20.15 9.48 -21.04
N GLU A 278 -19.93 8.16 -21.12
CA GLU A 278 -20.34 7.33 -22.27
C GLU A 278 -21.86 7.16 -22.39
N LEU A 279 -22.55 7.06 -21.25
CA LEU A 279 -24.01 6.91 -21.19
C LEU A 279 -24.74 8.25 -21.24
N ASN A 280 -24.01 9.37 -21.19
CA ASN A 280 -24.55 10.71 -21.09
C ASN A 280 -25.52 10.87 -19.89
N ILE A 281 -25.16 10.26 -18.75
CA ILE A 281 -25.85 10.38 -17.46
C ILE A 281 -25.03 11.36 -16.61
N ASP A 282 -25.69 12.23 -15.84
CA ASP A 282 -24.95 13.07 -14.89
C ASP A 282 -24.21 12.19 -13.87
N ARG A 283 -22.90 12.45 -13.69
CA ARG A 283 -22.03 11.61 -12.85
C ARG A 283 -22.35 11.63 -11.35
N VAL A 284 -23.10 12.63 -10.87
CA VAL A 284 -23.66 12.62 -9.51
C VAL A 284 -24.88 11.73 -9.48
N GLU A 285 -25.77 11.85 -10.46
CA GLU A 285 -26.98 11.01 -10.55
C GLU A 285 -26.65 9.53 -10.72
N LEU A 286 -25.69 9.16 -11.57
CA LEU A 286 -25.27 7.77 -11.73
C LEU A 286 -24.78 7.16 -10.39
N ARG A 287 -24.07 7.96 -9.59
CA ARG A 287 -23.62 7.54 -8.27
C ARG A 287 -24.77 7.42 -7.27
N ARG A 288 -25.69 8.40 -7.26
CA ARG A 288 -26.89 8.37 -6.40
C ARG A 288 -27.75 7.15 -6.68
N LEU A 289 -28.01 6.88 -7.96
CA LEU A 289 -28.77 5.71 -8.41
C LEU A 289 -28.23 4.41 -7.82
N ASN A 290 -26.91 4.28 -7.75
CA ASN A 290 -26.24 3.06 -7.33
C ASN A 290 -25.79 3.04 -5.87
N MET A 291 -26.03 4.09 -5.08
CA MET A 291 -25.44 4.19 -3.74
C MET A 291 -26.05 3.20 -2.76
N ILE A 292 -25.27 2.62 -1.84
CA ILE A 292 -25.83 1.78 -0.75
C ILE A 292 -26.68 2.70 0.16
N PRO A 293 -27.98 2.41 0.37
CA PRO A 293 -28.84 3.26 1.16
C PRO A 293 -28.59 3.04 2.66
N ALA A 294 -28.86 4.07 3.48
CA ALA A 294 -28.54 4.07 4.90
C ALA A 294 -29.29 3.01 5.72
N ASP A 295 -30.44 2.52 5.23
CA ASP A 295 -31.25 1.47 5.84
C ASP A 295 -30.84 0.05 5.43
N ALA A 296 -29.87 -0.10 4.51
CA ALA A 296 -29.34 -1.41 4.11
C ALA A 296 -28.21 -1.93 5.02
N PHE A 297 -27.78 -1.16 6.02
CA PHE A 297 -26.72 -1.58 6.94
C PHE A 297 -27.27 -2.47 8.08
N PRO A 298 -26.53 -3.52 8.50
CA PRO A 298 -25.24 -3.97 7.97
C PRO A 298 -25.35 -4.55 6.55
N TYR A 299 -24.48 -4.09 5.65
CA TYR A 299 -24.54 -4.43 4.22
C TYR A 299 -23.45 -5.43 3.85
N LYS A 300 -23.83 -6.61 3.37
CA LYS A 300 -22.90 -7.64 2.90
C LYS A 300 -22.53 -7.39 1.43
N THR A 301 -21.25 -7.12 1.17
CA THR A 301 -20.72 -6.97 -0.19
C THR A 301 -20.52 -8.34 -0.86
N PRO A 302 -20.52 -8.40 -2.20
CA PRO A 302 -20.30 -9.66 -2.94
C PRO A 302 -18.90 -10.26 -2.71
N LEU A 303 -17.94 -9.44 -2.27
CA LEU A 303 -16.58 -9.87 -1.94
C LEU A 303 -16.40 -10.23 -0.45
N GLY A 304 -17.50 -10.34 0.30
CA GLY A 304 -17.52 -10.94 1.64
C GLY A 304 -17.31 -9.97 2.81
N LEU A 305 -17.08 -8.68 2.56
CA LEU A 305 -17.09 -7.69 3.64
C LEU A 305 -18.53 -7.43 4.09
N THR A 306 -18.72 -7.16 5.37
CA THR A 306 -19.96 -6.60 5.90
C THR A 306 -19.66 -5.19 6.37
N TYR A 307 -20.24 -4.20 5.71
CA TYR A 307 -20.16 -2.82 6.14
C TYR A 307 -21.07 -2.62 7.35
N ASP A 308 -20.55 -1.94 8.36
CA ASP A 308 -21.19 -1.69 9.65
C ASP A 308 -22.16 -0.50 9.61
N GLY A 309 -21.84 0.54 8.84
CA GLY A 309 -22.71 1.70 8.65
C GLY A 309 -22.18 2.70 7.62
N GLY A 310 -23.06 3.56 7.12
CA GLY A 310 -22.69 4.62 6.20
C GLY A 310 -23.83 5.59 5.90
N LEU A 311 -23.51 6.88 5.84
CA LEU A 311 -24.42 7.94 5.35
C LEU A 311 -23.89 8.47 4.01
N PHE A 312 -23.75 7.60 3.02
CA PHE A 312 -23.02 7.91 1.79
C PHE A 312 -23.67 9.03 0.96
N GLU A 313 -24.99 9.00 0.79
CA GLU A 313 -25.70 10.05 0.06
C GLU A 313 -25.57 11.42 0.75
N ARG A 314 -25.73 11.44 2.08
CA ARG A 314 -25.50 12.66 2.88
C ARG A 314 -24.08 13.21 2.72
N ASN A 315 -23.08 12.32 2.71
CA ASN A 315 -21.68 12.72 2.52
C ASN A 315 -21.45 13.31 1.12
N LEU A 316 -22.06 12.70 0.09
CA LEU A 316 -22.04 13.22 -1.29
C LEU A 316 -22.68 14.61 -1.36
N GLU A 317 -23.90 14.77 -0.83
CA GLU A 317 -24.62 16.06 -0.83
C GLU A 317 -23.81 17.17 -0.14
N GLU A 318 -23.30 16.89 1.07
CA GLU A 318 -22.51 17.87 1.79
C GLU A 318 -21.20 18.21 1.07
N GLY A 319 -20.57 17.23 0.42
CA GLY A 319 -19.41 17.43 -0.43
C GLY A 319 -19.71 18.36 -1.61
N LEU A 320 -20.77 18.06 -2.37
CA LEU A 320 -21.22 18.86 -3.53
C LEU A 320 -21.55 20.30 -3.14
N ARG A 321 -22.23 20.48 -2.00
CA ARG A 321 -22.54 21.81 -1.46
C ARG A 321 -21.28 22.60 -1.11
N ARG A 322 -20.32 21.97 -0.42
CA ARG A 322 -19.07 22.64 0.00
C ARG A 322 -18.16 23.00 -1.18
N MET A 323 -18.16 22.20 -2.24
CA MET A 323 -17.37 22.49 -3.45
C MET A 323 -18.05 23.45 -4.43
N ASP A 324 -19.26 23.90 -4.11
CA ASP A 324 -20.11 24.75 -4.96
C ASP A 324 -20.33 24.08 -6.33
N TRP A 325 -20.89 22.86 -6.32
CA TRP A 325 -21.09 22.07 -7.53
C TRP A 325 -21.87 22.82 -8.60
N GLU A 326 -23.00 23.43 -8.22
CA GLU A 326 -23.88 24.18 -9.11
C GLU A 326 -23.19 25.40 -9.73
N GLY A 327 -22.29 26.07 -8.99
CA GLY A 327 -21.50 27.19 -9.50
C GLY A 327 -20.39 26.80 -10.49
N MET A 328 -20.16 25.50 -10.76
CA MET A 328 -19.06 25.05 -11.62
C MET A 328 -19.14 25.61 -13.05
N ALA A 329 -20.32 25.69 -13.66
CA ALA A 329 -20.47 26.19 -15.02
C ALA A 329 -20.00 27.64 -15.16
N SER A 330 -20.42 28.50 -14.23
CA SER A 330 -19.97 29.90 -14.17
C SER A 330 -18.45 30.00 -13.96
N ARG A 331 -17.91 29.22 -13.01
CA ARG A 331 -16.47 29.19 -12.72
C ARG A 331 -15.63 28.65 -13.88
N ARG A 332 -16.19 27.78 -14.73
CA ARG A 332 -15.54 27.29 -15.96
C ARG A 332 -15.48 28.38 -17.02
N ALA A 333 -16.61 29.04 -17.30
CA ALA A 333 -16.66 30.14 -18.27
C ALA A 333 -15.69 31.29 -17.90
N GLU A 334 -15.64 31.64 -16.61
CA GLU A 334 -14.70 32.65 -16.09
C GLU A 334 -13.22 32.25 -16.28
N ALA A 335 -12.90 30.97 -16.10
CA ALA A 335 -11.55 30.47 -16.37
C ALA A 335 -11.20 30.48 -17.87
N GLU A 336 -12.15 30.15 -18.74
CA GLU A 336 -11.97 30.16 -20.20
C GLU A 336 -11.66 31.56 -20.73
N VAL A 337 -12.33 32.61 -20.22
CA VAL A 337 -12.01 34.01 -20.53
C VAL A 337 -10.56 34.36 -20.19
N ARG A 338 -9.98 33.73 -19.16
CA ARG A 338 -8.56 33.89 -18.75
C ARG A 338 -7.61 32.94 -19.48
N GLY A 339 -8.07 32.20 -20.49
CA GLY A 339 -7.27 31.21 -21.21
C GLY A 339 -6.86 30.01 -20.36
N LYS A 340 -7.67 29.64 -19.35
CA LYS A 340 -7.43 28.50 -18.46
C LYS A 340 -8.54 27.46 -18.61
N LYS A 341 -8.20 26.18 -18.36
CA LYS A 341 -9.18 25.09 -18.23
C LYS A 341 -9.48 24.86 -16.75
N ARG A 342 -10.75 24.64 -16.41
CA ARG A 342 -11.18 24.31 -15.05
C ARG A 342 -11.87 22.96 -15.02
N GLY A 343 -11.42 22.08 -14.13
CA GLY A 343 -12.07 20.81 -13.79
C GLY A 343 -12.56 20.83 -12.35
N ILE A 344 -13.51 19.95 -12.04
CA ILE A 344 -13.91 19.62 -10.67
C ILE A 344 -13.97 18.09 -10.58
N GLY A 345 -13.35 17.54 -9.56
CA GLY A 345 -13.29 16.10 -9.31
C GLY A 345 -13.73 15.83 -7.89
N PHE A 346 -14.41 14.70 -7.70
CA PHE A 346 -14.77 14.16 -6.41
C PHE A 346 -14.66 12.64 -6.48
N ALA A 347 -14.59 12.00 -5.33
CA ALA A 347 -14.55 10.56 -5.21
C ALA A 347 -15.32 10.18 -3.95
N ASN A 348 -16.23 9.22 -4.07
CA ASN A 348 -16.80 8.58 -2.88
C ASN A 348 -15.94 7.37 -2.53
N TYR A 349 -15.65 7.21 -1.25
CA TYR A 349 -14.92 6.03 -0.79
C TYR A 349 -15.43 5.56 0.56
N VAL A 350 -15.30 4.26 0.78
CA VAL A 350 -15.40 3.62 2.09
C VAL A 350 -14.02 3.11 2.47
N GLU A 351 -13.71 3.15 3.76
CA GLU A 351 -12.44 2.66 4.27
C GLU A 351 -12.67 1.50 5.23
N ARG A 352 -12.03 0.38 4.95
CA ARG A 352 -11.88 -0.72 5.91
C ARG A 352 -10.78 -0.35 6.90
N CYS A 353 -11.15 -0.11 8.14
CA CYS A 353 -10.23 0.20 9.24
C CYS A 353 -10.09 -0.99 10.22
N GLY A 354 -9.06 -0.94 11.07
CA GLY A 354 -8.87 -1.86 12.21
C GLY A 354 -8.45 -3.30 11.87
N HIS A 355 -8.80 -3.83 10.70
CA HIS A 355 -8.36 -5.14 10.17
C HIS A 355 -8.53 -6.34 11.13
N GLY A 356 -9.37 -6.23 12.17
CA GLY A 356 -9.59 -7.29 13.15
C GLY A 356 -8.37 -7.64 14.01
N VAL A 357 -7.36 -6.76 14.10
CA VAL A 357 -6.18 -7.01 14.94
C VAL A 357 -6.48 -6.62 16.39
N SER A 358 -6.02 -7.43 17.34
CA SER A 358 -6.00 -7.06 18.76
C SER A 358 -4.82 -6.13 19.03
N GLN A 359 -4.99 -5.24 20.00
CA GLN A 359 -3.93 -4.39 20.53
C GLN A 359 -3.98 -4.46 22.05
N ASP A 360 -2.81 -4.64 22.67
CA ASP A 360 -2.70 -4.69 24.12
C ASP A 360 -2.50 -3.28 24.68
N VAL A 361 -3.15 -3.02 25.81
CA VAL A 361 -3.00 -1.81 26.60
C VAL A 361 -2.79 -2.20 28.05
N GLU A 362 -1.72 -1.69 28.67
CA GLU A 362 -1.46 -1.84 30.09
C GLU A 362 -1.62 -0.48 30.78
N LEU A 363 -2.39 -0.47 31.87
CA LEU A 363 -2.64 0.70 32.71
C LEU A 363 -2.02 0.46 34.09
N GLN A 364 -1.10 1.33 34.47
CA GLN A 364 -0.44 1.28 35.77
C GLN A 364 -0.81 2.55 36.56
N VAL A 365 -1.36 2.39 37.76
CA VAL A 365 -1.73 3.49 38.65
C VAL A 365 -0.73 3.51 39.82
N SER A 366 -0.05 4.65 40.02
CA SER A 366 0.90 4.83 41.13
C SER A 366 0.18 5.16 42.43
N ALA A 367 0.86 4.98 43.57
CA ALA A 367 0.32 5.30 44.88
C ALA A 367 0.00 6.79 45.05
N GLU A 368 0.69 7.66 44.32
CA GLU A 368 0.50 9.11 44.28
C GLU A 368 -0.62 9.54 43.32
N GLY A 369 -1.28 8.57 42.66
CA GLY A 369 -2.37 8.83 41.71
C GLY A 369 -1.91 9.13 40.27
N GLY A 370 -0.63 8.94 39.95
CA GLY A 370 -0.14 9.02 38.58
C GLY A 370 -0.60 7.82 37.74
N VAL A 371 -0.79 8.01 36.44
CA VAL A 371 -1.19 6.93 35.51
C VAL A 371 -0.17 6.81 34.38
N THR A 372 0.36 5.61 34.20
CA THR A 372 1.18 5.23 33.03
C THR A 372 0.36 4.33 32.12
N VAL A 373 0.32 4.66 30.84
CA VAL A 373 -0.36 3.87 29.81
C VAL A 373 0.68 3.33 28.83
N LEU A 374 0.76 2.02 28.69
CA LEU A 374 1.59 1.34 27.71
C LEU A 374 0.68 0.78 26.62
N ILE A 375 0.96 1.09 25.36
CA ILE A 375 0.10 0.74 24.23
C ILE A 375 0.93 -0.01 23.19
N GLY A 376 0.35 -1.03 22.57
CA GLY A 376 0.99 -1.79 21.47
C GLY A 376 1.17 -1.02 20.16
N THR A 377 0.48 0.12 20.01
CA THR A 377 0.59 1.03 18.86
C THR A 377 1.77 2.00 19.04
N MET A 378 2.27 2.54 17.93
CA MET A 378 3.39 3.48 17.95
C MET A 378 3.10 4.71 17.07
N SER A 379 3.39 5.90 17.60
CA SER A 379 3.16 7.17 16.90
C SER A 379 4.33 7.57 16.02
N ASN A 380 4.06 7.85 14.75
CA ASN A 380 5.00 8.43 13.81
C ASN A 380 4.52 9.81 13.32
N GLY A 381 3.82 10.54 14.20
CA GLY A 381 3.39 11.94 14.00
C GLY A 381 1.87 12.14 13.91
N GLN A 382 1.05 11.12 14.15
CA GLN A 382 -0.41 11.22 14.05
C GLN A 382 -1.11 11.83 15.28
N GLY A 383 -0.37 12.12 16.35
CA GLY A 383 -0.93 12.34 17.69
C GLY A 383 -1.19 11.03 18.39
#